data_AF-A0A520DV82-F1
#
_entry.id   AF-A0A520DV82-F1
#
_cell.length_a   1.000
_cell.length_b   1.000
_cell.length_c   1.000
_cell.angle_alpha   90.00
_cell.angle_beta   90.00
_cell.angle_gamma   90.00
#
_symmetry.space_group_name_H-M   'P 1'
#
loop_
_entity.id
_entity.type
_entity.pdbx_description
1 polymer ?
#
loop_
_entity_poly.entity_id
_entity_poly.type
_entity_poly.pdbx_seq_one_letter_code
_entity_poly.pdbx_strand_id
1 'polypeptide(L)' 'MSLTLGSILLLSGLAVAFAAQAGIALHAFTGNPGKGLLCFFVPFYVYVYARRHKVGVWLMRGWYLGIAMFIGGAMLAS' A
#
# COMPACT_ATOMS: atom_id res chain seq x y z
N MET A 1 -26.53 6.24 -3.59
CA MET A 1 -25.51 6.82 -2.68
C MET A 1 -24.50 5.78 -2.22
N SER A 2 -24.91 4.59 -1.77
CA SER A 2 -24.01 3.49 -1.39
C SER A 2 -23.03 3.10 -2.50
N LEU A 3 -23.51 2.92 -3.74
CA LEU A 3 -22.68 2.56 -4.90
C LEU A 3 -21.56 3.59 -5.18
N THR A 4 -21.91 4.88 -5.14
CA THR A 4 -20.97 5.97 -5.39
C THR A 4 -19.92 6.08 -4.28
N LEU A 5 -20.35 5.92 -3.02
CA LEU A 5 -19.46 5.92 -1.86
C LEU A 5 -18.53 4.70 -1.87
N GLY A 6 -19.05 3.52 -2.22
CA GLY A 6 -18.29 2.28 -2.37
C GLY A 6 -17.19 2.40 -3.42
N SER A 7 -17.52 2.90 -4.62
CA SER A 7 -16.55 3.13 -5.69
C SER A 7 -15.46 4.13 -5.31
N ILE A 8 -15.81 5.23 -4.63
CA ILE A 8 -14.84 6.22 -4.15
C ILE A 8 -13.90 5.58 -3.12
N LEU A 9 -14.45 4.82 -2.16
CA LEU A 9 -13.67 4.16 -1.11
C LEU A 9 -12.75 3.08 -1.70
N LEU A 10 -13.23 2.33 -2.68
CA LEU A 10 -12.47 1.31 -3.41
C LEU A 10 -11.27 1.94 -4.12
N LEU A 11 -11.51 2.95 -4.96
CA LEU A 11 -10.46 3.60 -5.76
C LEU A 11 -9.44 4.33 -4.86
N SER A 12 -9.90 5.01 -3.82
CA SER A 12 -9.02 5.70 -2.87
C SER A 12 -8.20 4.70 -2.05
N GLY A 13 -8.80 3.59 -1.59
CA GLY A 13 -8.07 2.52 -0.90
C GLY A 13 -6.96 1.90 -1.78
N LEU A 14 -7.29 1.63 -3.05
CA LEU A 14 -6.32 1.16 -4.03
C LEU A 14 -5.17 2.17 -4.22
N ALA A 15 -5.49 3.45 -4.41
CA ALA A 15 -4.50 4.51 -4.58
C ALA A 15 -3.58 4.65 -3.36
N VAL A 16 -4.13 4.59 -2.14
CA VAL A 16 -3.36 4.64 -0.89
C VAL A 16 -2.42 3.46 -0.77
N ALA A 17 -2.89 2.23 -1.06
CA ALA A 17 -2.05 1.04 -1.02
C ALA A 17 -0.89 1.13 -2.03
N PHE A 18 -1.15 1.56 -3.26
CA PHE A 18 -0.11 1.76 -4.28
C PHE A 18 0.88 2.86 -3.90
N ALA A 19 0.41 4.00 -3.38
CA ALA A 19 1.29 5.09 -2.97
C ALA A 19 2.20 4.66 -1.80
N ALA A 20 1.66 3.93 -0.83
CA ALA A 20 2.45 3.37 0.27
C ALA A 20 3.51 2.37 -0.23
N GLN A 21 3.14 1.49 -1.16
CA GLN A 21 4.07 0.53 -1.76
C GLN A 21 5.18 1.22 -2.57
N ALA A 22 4.82 2.21 -3.40
CA ALA A 22 5.78 3.01 -4.14
C ALA A 22 6.73 3.79 -3.19
N GLY A 23 6.21 4.39 -2.12
CA GLY A 23 7.02 5.09 -1.12
C GLY A 23 8.01 4.17 -0.41
N ILE A 24 7.60 2.94 -0.06
CA ILE A 24 8.50 1.95 0.56
C ILE A 24 9.56 1.50 -0.45
N ALA A 25 9.19 1.28 -1.71
CA ALA A 25 10.14 0.92 -2.76
C ALA A 25 11.17 2.04 -2.99
N LEU A 26 10.74 3.30 -3.09
CA LEU A 26 11.62 4.46 -3.22
C LEU A 26 12.58 4.58 -2.04
N HIS A 27 12.08 4.41 -0.81
CA HIS A 27 12.93 4.39 0.38
C HIS A 27 13.91 3.21 0.38
N ALA A 28 13.51 2.05 -0.16
CA ALA A 28 14.41 0.91 -0.33
C ALA A 28 15.49 1.18 -1.40
N PHE A 29 15.15 1.88 -2.48
CA PHE A 29 16.09 2.26 -3.55
C PHE A 29 17.22 3.16 -3.05
N THR A 30 16.98 4.05 -2.07
CA THR A 30 18.04 4.93 -1.54
C THR A 30 19.14 4.17 -0.79
N GLY A 31 18.84 2.99 -0.24
CA GLY A 31 19.82 2.16 0.46
C GLY A 31 20.32 0.98 -0.36
N ASN A 32 19.44 0.25 -1.03
CA ASN A 32 19.80 -0.89 -1.86
C ASN A 32 18.80 -1.04 -3.03
N PRO A 33 19.23 -0.78 -4.27
CA PRO A 33 18.33 -0.77 -5.43
C PRO A 33 17.71 -2.14 -5.72
N GLY A 34 18.41 -3.25 -5.42
CA GLY A 34 17.85 -4.60 -5.58
C GLY A 34 16.67 -4.86 -4.64
N LYS A 35 16.74 -4.36 -3.40
CA LYS A 35 15.62 -4.44 -2.45
C LYS A 35 14.47 -3.51 -2.85
N GLY A 36 14.79 -2.36 -3.48
CA GLY A 36 13.80 -1.44 -4.05
C GLY A 36 12.96 -2.10 -5.14
N LEU A 37 13.62 -2.74 -6.11
CA LEU A 37 12.98 -3.54 -7.15
C LEU A 37 12.06 -4.61 -6.57
N LEU A 38 12.54 -5.38 -5.59
CA LEU A 38 11.72 -6.40 -4.93
C LEU A 38 10.50 -5.80 -4.21
N CYS A 39 10.62 -4.65 -3.55
CA CYS A 39 9.47 -3.97 -2.94
C CYS A 39 8.45 -3.46 -3.96
N PHE A 40 8.90 -3.14 -5.18
CA PHE A 40 8.01 -2.65 -6.23
C PHE A 40 7.21 -3.79 -6.88
N PHE A 41 7.88 -4.89 -7.24
CA PHE A 41 7.29 -6.01 -7.97
C PHE A 41 6.69 -7.10 -7.09
N VAL A 42 7.16 -7.24 -5.84
CA VAL A 42 6.69 -8.28 -4.91
C VAL A 42 5.93 -7.59 -3.76
N PRO A 43 4.58 -7.55 -3.79
CA PRO A 43 3.78 -6.81 -2.81
C PRO A 43 4.06 -7.23 -1.36
N PHE A 44 4.30 -8.52 -1.12
CA PHE A 44 4.59 -9.04 0.22
C PHE A 44 6.03 -8.78 0.68
N TYR A 45 6.96 -8.44 -0.22
CA TYR A 45 8.34 -8.14 0.17
C TYR A 45 8.45 -6.80 0.90
N VAL A 46 7.53 -5.88 0.60
CA VAL A 46 7.33 -4.60 1.30
C VAL A 46 7.22 -4.81 2.81
N TYR A 47 6.50 -5.85 3.26
CA TYR A 47 6.35 -6.19 4.67
C TYR A 47 7.67 -6.62 5.33
N VAL A 48 8.47 -7.41 4.62
CA VAL A 48 9.79 -7.87 5.09
C VAL A 48 10.76 -6.70 5.22
N TYR A 49 10.75 -5.79 4.24
CA TYR A 49 11.57 -4.59 4.26
C TYR A 49 11.11 -3.61 5.37
N ALA A 50 9.81 -3.37 5.47
CA ALA A 50 9.22 -2.42 6.42
C ALA A 50 9.55 -2.76 7.88
N ARG A 51 9.61 -4.05 8.25
CA ARG A 51 9.98 -4.45 9.61
C ARG A 51 11.41 -4.10 10.01
N ARG A 52 12.29 -3.79 9.06
CA ARG A 52 13.70 -3.44 9.33
C ARG A 52 13.93 -1.93 9.47
N HIS A 53 12.97 -1.08 9.12
CA HIS A 53 13.12 0.37 9.11
C HIS A 53 11.90 1.08 9.71
N LYS A 54 12.11 2.02 10.64
CA LYS A 54 11.01 2.78 11.29
C LYS A 54 10.09 3.49 10.29
N VAL A 55 10.66 4.06 9.22
CA VAL A 55 9.90 4.70 8.14
C VAL A 55 9.03 3.69 7.38
N GLY A 56 9.57 2.49 7.14
CA GLY A 56 8.84 1.40 6.50
C GLY A 56 7.64 0.95 7.32
N VAL A 57 7.74 0.89 8.65
CA VAL A 57 6.60 0.56 9.53
C VAL A 57 5.45 1.56 9.39
N TRP A 58 5.77 2.86 9.31
CA TRP A 58 4.76 3.91 9.13
C TRP A 58 4.06 3.81 7.77
N LEU A 59 4.82 3.63 6.69
CA LEU A 59 4.21 3.41 5.36
C LEU A 59 3.43 2.10 5.30
N MET A 60 3.85 1.06 6.03
CA MET A 60 3.13 -0.21 6.08
C MET A 60 1.73 -0.06 6.71
N ARG A 61 1.58 0.84 7.70
CA ARG A 61 0.24 1.18 8.24
C ARG A 61 -0.64 1.82 7.17
N GLY A 62 -0.09 2.71 6.37
CA GLY A 62 -0.79 3.29 5.21
C GLY A 62 -1.19 2.24 4.20
N TRP A 63 -0.30 1.27 3.91
CA TRP A 63 -0.59 0.15 3.03
C TRP A 63 -1.76 -0.72 3.53
N TYR A 64 -1.75 -1.10 4.82
CA TYR A 64 -2.86 -1.85 5.42
C TYR A 64 -4.17 -1.08 5.44
N LEU A 65 -4.12 0.24 5.69
CA LEU A 65 -5.28 1.10 5.64
C LEU A 65 -5.86 1.19 4.23
N GLY A 66 -5.02 1.32 3.21
CA GLY A 66 -5.43 1.27 1.81
C GLY A 66 -6.12 -0.05 1.44
N ILE A 67 -5.57 -1.19 1.88
CA ILE A 67 -6.21 -2.49 1.67
C ILE A 67 -7.55 -2.61 2.39
N ALA A 68 -7.65 -2.15 3.65
CA ALA A 68 -8.90 -2.19 4.39
C ALA A 68 -9.98 -1.32 3.71
N MET A 69 -9.62 -0.13 3.24
CA MET A 69 -10.51 0.74 2.46
C MET A 69 -10.90 0.10 1.13
N PHE A 70 -9.97 -0.54 0.43
CA PHE A 70 -10.26 -1.23 -0.83
C PHE A 70 -11.28 -2.35 -0.65
N ILE A 71 -11.09 -3.21 0.37
CA ILE A 71 -12.01 -4.31 0.69
C ILE A 71 -13.37 -3.75 1.12
N GLY A 72 -13.40 -2.76 2.02
CA GLY A 72 -14.65 -2.15 2.47
C GLY A 72 -15.41 -1.45 1.33
N GLY A 73 -14.69 -0.77 0.45
CA GLY A 73 -15.24 -0.13 -0.74
C GLY A 73 -15.80 -1.13 -1.73
N ALA A 74 -15.12 -2.26 -1.96
CA ALA A 74 -15.62 -3.36 -2.78
C ALA A 74 -16.92 -3.94 -2.21
N MET A 75 -16.98 -4.22 -0.91
CA MET A 75 -18.19 -4.73 -0.25
C MET A 75 -19.37 -3.76 -0.30
N LEU A 76 -19.11 -2.45 -0.30
CA LEU A 76 -20.13 -1.40 -0.39
C LEU A 76 -20.59 -1.13 -1.83
N ALA A 77 -19.75 -1.45 -2.81
CA ALA A 77 -20.02 -1.24 -4.23
C ALA A 77 -20.66 -2.46 -4.92
N SER A 78 -20.54 -3.65 -4.31
CA SER A 78 -21.22 -4.89 -4.71
C SER A 78 -22.62 -4.99 -4.12
#